data_AF-A0A1E5VYQ4-F1
#
_entry.id   AF-A0A1E5VYQ4-F1
#
_cell.length_a   1.000
_cell.length_b   1.000
_cell.length_c   1.000
_cell.angle_alpha   90.00
_cell.angle_beta   90.00
_cell.angle_gamma   90.00
#
_symmetry.space_group_name_H-M   'P 1'
#
loop_
_entity.id
_entity.type
_entity.pdbx_description
1 polymer ?
#
loop_
_entity_poly.entity_id
_entity_poly.type
_entity_poly.pdbx_seq_one_letter_code
_entity_poly.pdbx_strand_id
1 'polypeptide(L)'
;MMDTPTSAELLQAQAQLWCHTFSYLKSMALQSVIKLGVPTAIHRCGGAASLSELHVHLPVPLNKLPCLSRLMKLLIAMAVFKEGEAAGVYRLTPVSHLLVEGGDVSDHTCLSRFTVRATSPFHLTASQRLAEWLYNEDHAAAETPFMMAHGAGFFGITAYDLEFGALFNEAMGADGRFVAEIVVRECSEEFAGLTSLVDVGGGDGTTAKAIAKAFQHVSCSVLELPQVVDNMPVDGMVEFVAGDMMKFVPPADVLLKFVLHNWSDEDCVRILKRSNEAIST
;
A
#
# COMPACT_ATOMS: atom_id res chain seq x y z
N MET A 1 34.29 -31.01 -9.67
CA MET A 1 34.16 -30.30 -10.96
C MET A 1 32.89 -29.48 -10.85
N MET A 2 32.96 -28.16 -11.05
CA MET A 2 31.73 -27.37 -11.20
C MET A 2 31.11 -27.77 -12.54
N ASP A 3 29.89 -28.30 -12.52
CA ASP A 3 29.14 -28.56 -13.74
C ASP A 3 28.99 -27.23 -14.49
N THR A 4 29.54 -27.21 -15.71
CA THR A 4 29.45 -26.04 -16.58
C THR A 4 28.10 -26.09 -17.27
N PRO A 5 27.29 -25.02 -17.24
CA PRO A 5 25.97 -25.02 -17.87
C PRO A 5 26.06 -25.29 -19.39
N THR A 6 25.10 -26.03 -19.92
CA THR A 6 24.91 -26.21 -21.35
C THR A 6 24.45 -24.91 -22.02
N SER A 7 24.64 -24.80 -23.34
CA SER A 7 24.19 -23.63 -24.12
C SER A 7 22.67 -23.39 -24.02
N ALA A 8 21.87 -24.45 -23.93
CA ALA A 8 20.43 -24.34 -23.78
C ALA A 8 20.04 -23.76 -22.40
N GLU A 9 20.72 -24.21 -21.34
CA GLU A 9 20.54 -23.67 -19.98
C GLU A 9 20.96 -22.20 -19.92
N LEU A 10 22.08 -21.82 -20.56
CA LEU A 10 22.51 -20.42 -20.61
C LEU A 10 21.52 -19.51 -21.33
N LEU A 11 20.89 -19.97 -22.42
CA LEU A 11 19.90 -19.19 -23.15
C LEU A 11 18.63 -18.98 -22.30
N GLN A 12 18.15 -20.02 -21.61
CA GLN A 12 17.03 -19.90 -20.70
C GLN A 12 17.35 -18.99 -19.50
N ALA A 13 18.55 -19.12 -18.92
CA ALA A 13 19.02 -18.28 -17.84
C ALA A 13 19.13 -16.81 -18.27
N GLN A 14 19.55 -16.53 -19.50
CA GLN A 14 19.59 -15.17 -20.04
C GLN A 14 18.19 -14.54 -20.11
N ALA A 15 17.18 -15.30 -20.58
CA ALA A 15 15.80 -14.82 -20.65
C ALA A 15 15.25 -14.50 -19.25
N GLN A 16 15.54 -15.36 -18.25
CA GLN A 16 15.16 -15.12 -16.86
C GLN A 16 15.88 -13.89 -16.28
N LEU A 17 17.19 -13.76 -16.52
CA LEU A 17 17.97 -12.60 -16.09
C LEU A 17 17.37 -11.30 -16.64
N TRP A 18 17.00 -11.27 -17.92
CA TRP A 18 16.35 -10.09 -18.52
C TRP A 18 14.98 -9.78 -17.88
N CYS A 19 14.19 -10.81 -17.53
CA CYS A 19 12.93 -10.59 -16.81
C CYS A 19 13.14 -9.91 -15.45
N HIS A 20 14.24 -10.22 -14.75
CA HIS A 20 14.61 -9.56 -13.50
C HIS A 20 15.18 -8.16 -13.74
N THR A 21 16.11 -8.00 -14.67
CA THR A 21 16.76 -6.72 -15.00
C THR A 21 15.74 -5.66 -15.39
N PHE A 22 14.73 -6.02 -16.20
CA PHE A 22 13.71 -5.10 -16.66
C PHE A 22 12.43 -5.10 -15.80
N SER A 23 12.46 -5.73 -14.62
CA SER A 23 11.28 -5.84 -13.74
C SER A 23 10.73 -4.48 -13.29
N TYR A 24 11.57 -3.45 -13.16
CA TYR A 24 11.13 -2.09 -12.83
C TYR A 24 10.11 -1.53 -13.83
N LEU A 25 10.17 -1.95 -15.11
CA LEU A 25 9.21 -1.54 -16.13
C LEU A 25 7.80 -2.04 -15.80
N LYS A 26 7.65 -3.17 -15.10
CA LYS A 26 6.35 -3.67 -14.64
C LYS A 26 5.73 -2.72 -13.61
N SER A 27 6.52 -2.29 -12.63
CA SER A 27 6.08 -1.34 -11.60
C SER A 27 5.73 0.03 -12.21
N MET A 28 6.56 0.52 -13.13
CA MET A 28 6.32 1.80 -13.80
C MET A 28 5.14 1.74 -14.78
N ALA A 29 4.93 0.61 -15.46
CA ALA A 29 3.77 0.40 -16.31
C ALA A 29 2.47 0.47 -15.51
N LEU A 30 2.43 -0.22 -14.37
CA LEU A 30 1.29 -0.22 -13.46
C LEU A 30 1.01 1.19 -12.91
N GLN A 31 2.05 1.88 -12.41
CA GLN A 31 1.92 3.26 -11.95
C GLN A 31 1.40 4.19 -13.06
N SER A 32 1.87 4.01 -14.29
CA SER A 32 1.49 4.86 -15.42
C SER A 32 0.01 4.74 -15.75
N VAL A 33 -0.55 3.53 -15.79
CA VAL A 33 -1.99 3.34 -16.10
C VAL A 33 -2.90 3.83 -14.98
N ILE A 34 -2.44 3.76 -13.72
CA ILE A 34 -3.15 4.37 -12.58
C ILE A 34 -3.17 5.88 -12.75
N LYS A 35 -2.01 6.53 -12.96
CA LYS A 35 -1.90 7.98 -13.14
C LYS A 35 -2.68 8.50 -14.36
N LEU A 36 -2.80 7.69 -15.41
CA LEU A 36 -3.59 8.03 -16.59
C LEU A 36 -5.10 7.84 -16.36
N GLY A 37 -5.53 7.13 -15.32
CA GLY A 37 -6.95 6.84 -15.05
C GLY A 37 -7.52 5.68 -15.89
N VAL A 38 -6.67 4.79 -16.42
CA VAL A 38 -7.09 3.69 -17.31
C VAL A 38 -8.06 2.71 -16.64
N PRO A 39 -7.83 2.20 -15.42
CA PRO A 39 -8.77 1.27 -14.78
C PRO A 39 -10.17 1.87 -14.67
N THR A 40 -10.26 3.12 -14.20
CA THR A 40 -11.52 3.86 -14.05
C THR A 40 -12.18 4.14 -15.41
N ALA A 41 -11.41 4.49 -16.44
CA ALA A 41 -11.95 4.70 -17.79
C ALA A 41 -12.57 3.41 -18.37
N ILE A 42 -11.91 2.25 -18.21
CA ILE A 42 -12.46 0.95 -18.62
C ILE A 42 -13.74 0.65 -17.82
N HIS A 43 -13.73 0.90 -16.50
CA HIS A 43 -14.90 0.70 -15.66
C HIS A 43 -16.10 1.52 -16.13
N ARG A 44 -15.90 2.81 -16.42
CA ARG A 44 -16.94 3.72 -16.94
C ARG A 44 -17.51 3.30 -18.30
N CYS A 45 -16.75 2.52 -19.08
CA CYS A 45 -17.21 1.93 -20.34
C CYS A 45 -17.97 0.60 -20.15
N GLY A 46 -18.31 0.20 -18.92
CA GLY A 46 -18.97 -1.07 -18.63
C GLY A 46 -18.01 -2.24 -18.42
N GLY A 47 -16.74 -1.96 -18.07
CA GLY A 47 -15.73 -2.97 -17.74
C GLY A 47 -14.97 -3.54 -18.94
N ALA A 48 -15.22 -3.02 -20.15
CA ALA A 48 -14.49 -3.31 -21.37
C ALA A 48 -14.38 -2.04 -22.23
N ALA A 49 -13.23 -1.77 -22.84
CA ALA A 49 -13.06 -0.62 -23.71
C ALA A 49 -11.94 -0.82 -24.75
N SER A 50 -12.19 -0.36 -25.97
CA SER A 50 -11.19 -0.18 -27.03
C SER A 50 -10.31 1.05 -26.78
N LEU A 51 -9.18 1.16 -27.49
CA LEU A 51 -8.33 2.37 -27.43
C LEU A 51 -9.09 3.65 -27.81
N SER A 52 -10.00 3.57 -28.77
CA SER A 52 -10.79 4.71 -29.23
C SER A 52 -11.78 5.19 -28.16
N GLU A 53 -12.43 4.26 -27.46
CA GLU A 53 -13.31 4.59 -26.32
C GLU A 53 -12.51 5.16 -25.15
N LEU A 54 -11.36 4.55 -24.84
CA LEU A 54 -10.46 5.06 -23.79
C LEU A 54 -9.95 6.47 -24.09
N HIS A 55 -9.65 6.79 -25.35
CA HIS A 55 -9.17 8.12 -25.73
C HIS A 55 -10.13 9.25 -25.32
N VAL A 56 -11.44 9.00 -25.29
CA VAL A 56 -12.46 9.98 -24.89
C VAL A 56 -12.34 10.33 -23.39
N HIS A 57 -11.81 9.42 -22.58
CA HIS A 57 -11.75 9.54 -21.12
C HIS A 57 -10.34 9.79 -20.57
N LEU A 58 -9.29 9.61 -21.38
CA LEU A 58 -7.90 9.67 -20.95
C LEU A 58 -7.19 10.90 -21.51
N PRO A 59 -6.24 11.50 -20.78
CA PRO A 59 -5.40 12.60 -21.25
C PRO A 59 -4.27 12.10 -22.18
N VAL A 60 -4.58 11.22 -23.14
CA VAL A 60 -3.62 10.59 -24.06
C VAL A 60 -3.83 11.12 -25.48
N PRO A 61 -2.87 11.86 -26.07
CA PRO A 61 -2.95 12.32 -27.46
C PRO A 61 -3.11 11.18 -28.47
N LEU A 62 -3.83 11.42 -29.57
CA LEU A 62 -4.10 10.42 -30.62
C LEU A 62 -2.82 9.75 -31.16
N ASN A 63 -1.75 10.51 -31.36
CA ASN A 63 -0.47 10.00 -31.86
C ASN A 63 0.27 9.09 -30.84
N LYS A 64 -0.15 9.07 -29.57
CA LYS A 64 0.39 8.20 -28.51
C LYS A 64 -0.47 6.97 -28.24
N LEU A 65 -1.63 6.81 -28.89
CA LEU A 65 -2.46 5.59 -28.74
C LEU A 65 -1.72 4.29 -29.07
N PRO A 66 -0.84 4.23 -30.09
CA PRO A 66 -0.02 3.02 -30.32
C PRO A 66 0.92 2.71 -29.14
N CYS A 67 1.42 3.74 -28.44
CA CYS A 67 2.25 3.56 -27.24
C CYS A 67 1.41 3.04 -26.07
N LEU A 68 0.21 3.59 -25.86
CA LEU A 68 -0.74 3.09 -24.86
C LEU A 68 -1.10 1.63 -25.15
N SER A 69 -1.33 1.27 -26.41
CA SER A 69 -1.59 -0.12 -26.80
C SER A 69 -0.47 -1.08 -26.38
N ARG A 70 0.79 -0.69 -26.59
CA ARG A 70 1.97 -1.48 -26.17
C ARG A 70 2.05 -1.60 -24.65
N LEU A 71 1.76 -0.53 -23.93
CA LEU A 71 1.69 -0.54 -22.46
C LEU A 71 0.60 -1.50 -21.96
N MET A 72 -0.60 -1.45 -22.56
CA MET A 72 -1.70 -2.35 -22.22
C MET A 72 -1.36 -3.82 -22.51
N LYS A 73 -0.65 -4.12 -23.61
CA LYS A 73 -0.18 -5.48 -23.91
C LYS A 73 0.75 -6.04 -22.83
N LEU A 74 1.66 -5.21 -22.30
CA LEU A 74 2.51 -5.61 -21.17
C LEU A 74 1.67 -5.93 -19.93
N LEU A 75 0.68 -5.09 -19.62
CA LEU A 75 -0.18 -5.28 -18.45
C LEU A 75 -1.15 -6.46 -18.59
N ILE A 76 -1.53 -6.82 -19.82
CA ILE A 76 -2.22 -8.09 -20.12
C ILE A 76 -1.30 -9.28 -19.85
N ALA A 77 -0.05 -9.23 -20.33
CA ALA A 77 0.93 -10.28 -20.06
C ALA A 77 1.24 -10.42 -18.55
N MET A 78 1.05 -9.35 -17.77
CA MET A 78 1.14 -9.35 -16.31
C MET A 78 -0.18 -9.76 -15.60
N ALA A 79 -1.23 -10.12 -16.35
CA ALA A 79 -2.57 -10.43 -15.84
C ALA A 79 -3.26 -9.31 -15.05
N VAL A 80 -2.77 -8.06 -15.16
CA VAL A 80 -3.43 -6.88 -14.57
C VAL A 80 -4.69 -6.54 -15.34
N PHE A 81 -4.65 -6.62 -16.67
CA PHE A 81 -5.83 -6.55 -17.54
C PHE A 81 -5.96 -7.85 -18.33
N LYS A 82 -7.04 -8.02 -19.07
CA LYS A 82 -7.18 -9.09 -20.06
C LYS A 82 -7.68 -8.54 -21.39
N GLU A 83 -7.33 -9.22 -22.48
CA GLU A 83 -7.91 -8.91 -23.79
C GLU A 83 -9.38 -9.35 -23.82
N GLY A 84 -10.23 -8.56 -24.47
CA GLY A 84 -11.63 -8.86 -24.70
C GLY A 84 -11.82 -9.85 -25.85
N GLU A 85 -13.09 -10.16 -26.14
CA GLU A 85 -13.44 -11.07 -27.25
C GLU A 85 -13.05 -10.50 -28.61
N ALA A 86 -13.14 -9.18 -28.77
CA ALA A 86 -12.65 -8.47 -29.94
C ALA A 86 -11.20 -7.99 -29.71
N ALA A 87 -10.35 -8.20 -30.73
CA ALA A 87 -8.96 -7.75 -30.69
C ALA A 87 -8.88 -6.23 -30.43
N GLY A 88 -8.00 -5.82 -29.51
CA GLY A 88 -7.83 -4.41 -29.15
C GLY A 88 -8.87 -3.85 -28.17
N VAL A 89 -9.76 -4.69 -27.62
CA VAL A 89 -10.60 -4.36 -26.46
C VAL A 89 -9.91 -4.84 -25.19
N TYR A 90 -9.84 -3.97 -24.18
CA TYR A 90 -9.26 -4.27 -22.87
C TYR A 90 -10.36 -4.44 -21.83
N ARG A 91 -10.22 -5.44 -20.94
CA ARG A 91 -11.17 -5.70 -19.85
C ARG A 91 -10.47 -5.70 -18.51
N LEU A 92 -11.22 -5.33 -17.47
CA LEU A 92 -10.77 -5.46 -16.09
C LEU A 92 -10.60 -6.95 -15.71
N THR A 93 -9.59 -7.23 -14.92
CA THR A 93 -9.45 -8.42 -14.06
C THR A 93 -9.69 -8.03 -12.59
N PRO A 94 -9.80 -8.99 -11.67
CA PRO A 94 -9.87 -8.69 -10.23
C PRO A 94 -8.73 -7.78 -9.75
N VAL A 95 -7.51 -7.93 -10.29
CA VAL A 95 -6.35 -7.09 -9.92
C VAL A 95 -6.59 -5.64 -10.35
N SER A 96 -6.95 -5.38 -11.61
CA SER A 96 -7.24 -4.02 -12.05
C SER A 96 -8.51 -3.42 -11.42
N HIS A 97 -9.42 -4.26 -10.92
CA HIS A 97 -10.63 -3.80 -10.24
C HIS A 97 -10.29 -3.11 -8.91
N LEU A 98 -9.24 -3.56 -8.23
CA LEU A 98 -8.68 -2.90 -7.04
C LEU A 98 -8.05 -1.53 -7.36
N LEU A 99 -8.01 -1.10 -8.63
CA LEU A 99 -7.41 0.17 -9.05
C LEU A 99 -8.45 1.18 -9.56
N VAL A 100 -9.74 0.84 -9.51
CA VAL A 100 -10.83 1.70 -9.98
C VAL A 100 -11.14 2.76 -8.92
N GLU A 101 -11.08 4.02 -9.32
CA GLU A 101 -11.39 5.18 -8.47
C GLU A 101 -12.81 5.70 -8.74
N GLY A 102 -13.66 5.72 -7.73
CA GLY A 102 -15.03 6.28 -7.78
C GLY A 102 -16.04 5.54 -8.69
N GLY A 103 -17.27 5.35 -8.21
CA GLY A 103 -18.39 4.73 -8.95
C GLY A 103 -19.48 4.17 -8.02
N ASP A 104 -20.43 3.40 -8.58
CA ASP A 104 -21.38 2.55 -7.82
C ASP A 104 -20.67 1.38 -7.10
N VAL A 105 -19.40 1.15 -7.43
CA VAL A 105 -18.48 0.30 -6.67
C VAL A 105 -18.07 1.09 -5.45
N SER A 106 -18.32 0.56 -4.25
CA SER A 106 -17.96 1.20 -3.00
C SER A 106 -16.51 1.71 -3.06
N ASP A 107 -16.33 2.99 -2.70
CA ASP A 107 -15.06 3.72 -2.58
C ASP A 107 -14.07 3.07 -1.58
N HIS A 108 -14.44 1.91 -1.04
CA HIS A 108 -13.78 1.16 0.02
C HIS A 108 -12.77 0.13 -0.49
N THR A 109 -12.70 -0.13 -1.80
CA THR A 109 -11.82 -1.19 -2.38
C THR A 109 -10.66 -0.68 -3.24
N CYS A 110 -10.54 0.64 -3.45
CA CYS A 110 -9.51 1.20 -4.32
C CYS A 110 -8.14 1.27 -3.62
N LEU A 111 -7.16 0.55 -4.17
CA LEU A 111 -5.77 0.46 -3.71
C LEU A 111 -4.79 1.16 -4.68
N SER A 112 -5.29 2.06 -5.54
CA SER A 112 -4.46 2.80 -6.50
C SER A 112 -3.35 3.60 -5.79
N ARG A 113 -3.72 4.32 -4.72
CA ARG A 113 -2.80 5.13 -3.90
C ARG A 113 -1.73 4.27 -3.21
N PHE A 114 -2.09 3.06 -2.76
CA PHE A 114 -1.13 2.11 -2.21
C PHE A 114 -0.03 1.75 -3.22
N THR A 115 -0.43 1.50 -4.46
CA THR A 115 0.49 1.18 -5.56
C THR A 115 1.36 2.37 -5.96
N VAL A 116 0.77 3.57 -6.07
CA VAL A 116 1.50 4.80 -6.41
C VAL A 116 2.53 5.15 -5.33
N ARG A 117 2.16 5.01 -4.05
CA ARG A 117 3.06 5.23 -2.91
C ARG A 117 4.24 4.28 -2.91
N ALA A 118 4.04 2.99 -3.17
CA ALA A 118 5.12 1.99 -3.26
C ALA A 118 6.14 2.28 -4.37
N THR A 119 5.74 3.05 -5.37
CA THR A 119 6.54 3.41 -6.53
C THR A 119 6.96 4.89 -6.53
N SER A 120 6.89 5.54 -5.35
CA SER A 120 7.31 6.94 -5.20
C SER A 120 8.82 7.10 -5.40
N PRO A 121 9.29 8.31 -5.79
CA PRO A 121 10.72 8.59 -5.88
C PRO A 121 11.47 8.27 -4.59
N PHE A 122 10.87 8.50 -3.41
CA PHE A 122 11.48 8.16 -2.12
C PHE A 122 11.86 6.68 -2.01
N HIS A 123 10.97 5.76 -2.37
CA HIS A 123 11.25 4.33 -2.33
C HIS A 123 12.23 3.90 -3.42
N LEU A 124 12.13 4.46 -4.62
CA LEU A 124 13.02 4.13 -5.73
C LEU A 124 14.45 4.58 -5.45
N THR A 125 14.64 5.81 -4.96
CA THR A 125 15.96 6.32 -4.57
C THR A 125 16.53 5.50 -3.41
N ALA A 126 15.75 5.19 -2.38
CA ALA A 126 16.19 4.32 -1.29
C ALA A 126 16.65 2.92 -1.78
N SER A 127 15.90 2.33 -2.70
CA SER A 127 16.24 1.02 -3.28
C SER A 127 17.55 1.04 -4.06
N GLN A 128 17.88 2.16 -4.73
CA GLN A 128 19.13 2.34 -5.45
C GLN A 128 20.35 2.42 -4.53
N ARG A 129 20.15 2.72 -3.23
CA ARG A 129 21.22 2.80 -2.23
C ARG A 129 21.50 1.47 -1.52
N LEU A 130 20.73 0.42 -1.80
CA LEU A 130 20.82 -0.85 -1.06
C LEU A 130 22.21 -1.48 -1.09
N ALA A 131 22.85 -1.52 -2.26
CA ALA A 131 24.21 -2.07 -2.36
C ALA A 131 25.21 -1.26 -1.54
N GLU A 132 25.17 0.08 -1.65
CA GLU A 132 26.04 0.98 -0.89
C GLU A 132 25.81 0.87 0.62
N TRP A 133 24.57 0.73 1.05
CA TRP A 133 24.22 0.51 2.44
C TRP A 133 24.79 -0.79 3.01
N LEU A 134 24.91 -1.85 2.21
CA LEU A 134 25.40 -3.16 2.69
C LEU A 134 26.91 -3.23 2.95
N TYR A 135 27.74 -2.50 2.19
CA TYR A 135 29.20 -2.58 2.33
C TYR A 135 29.83 -1.39 3.06
N ASN A 136 29.06 -0.35 3.36
CA ASN A 136 29.57 0.84 4.02
C ASN A 136 29.55 0.65 5.54
N GLU A 137 30.70 0.28 6.10
CA GLU A 137 30.90 0.05 7.54
C GLU A 137 30.81 1.34 8.39
N ASP A 138 30.98 2.52 7.76
CA ASP A 138 31.12 3.82 8.44
C ASP A 138 29.78 4.53 8.73
N HIS A 139 28.64 3.85 8.59
CA HIS A 139 27.32 4.44 8.77
C HIS A 139 26.50 3.82 9.89
N ALA A 140 27.09 3.75 11.09
CA ALA A 140 26.36 3.60 12.35
C ALA A 140 25.20 4.62 12.54
N ALA A 141 25.12 5.68 11.72
CA ALA A 141 24.07 6.70 11.73
C ALA A 141 22.87 6.40 10.81
N ALA A 142 22.98 5.50 9.82
CA ALA A 142 21.90 5.22 8.87
C ALA A 142 21.43 3.77 8.97
N GLU A 143 20.47 3.53 9.87
CA GLU A 143 19.92 2.19 10.15
C GLU A 143 19.25 1.53 8.94
N THR A 144 18.85 2.31 7.92
CA THR A 144 18.18 1.80 6.72
C THR A 144 18.70 2.46 5.42
N PRO A 145 18.55 1.81 4.25
CA PRO A 145 18.82 2.43 2.95
C PRO A 145 17.99 3.69 2.70
N PHE A 146 16.79 3.78 3.32
CA PHE A 146 15.95 4.96 3.23
C PHE A 146 16.58 6.15 3.96
N MET A 147 17.10 5.95 5.17
CA MET A 147 17.86 6.96 5.90
C MET A 147 19.12 7.38 5.14
N MET A 148 19.84 6.43 4.55
CA MET A 148 21.01 6.74 3.72
C MET A 148 20.63 7.61 2.51
N ALA A 149 19.47 7.39 1.90
CA ALA A 149 19.02 8.14 0.73
C ALA A 149 18.54 9.57 1.07
N HIS A 150 17.87 9.73 2.20
CA HIS A 150 17.09 10.95 2.49
C HIS A 150 17.54 11.71 3.73
N GLY A 151 18.54 11.19 4.47
CA GLY A 151 19.09 11.83 5.67
C GLY A 151 18.22 11.73 6.92
N ALA A 152 17.03 11.12 6.84
CA ALA A 152 16.12 10.91 7.96
C ALA A 152 15.33 9.60 7.80
N GLY A 153 14.77 9.11 8.91
CA GLY A 153 13.91 7.92 8.91
C GLY A 153 12.61 8.14 8.13
N PHE A 154 11.96 7.04 7.74
CA PHE A 154 10.73 7.04 6.94
C PHE A 154 9.65 7.96 7.55
N PHE A 155 9.32 7.75 8.82
CA PHE A 155 8.29 8.55 9.51
C PHE A 155 8.70 10.01 9.73
N GLY A 156 10.01 10.29 9.81
CA GLY A 156 10.53 11.66 9.85
C GLY A 156 10.31 12.39 8.53
N ILE A 157 10.55 11.70 7.40
CA ILE A 157 10.28 12.25 6.07
C ILE A 157 8.78 12.43 5.82
N THR A 158 7.92 11.47 6.20
CA THR A 158 6.46 11.64 6.03
C THR A 158 5.89 12.78 6.87
N ALA A 159 6.51 13.11 8.01
CA ALA A 159 6.11 14.26 8.82
C ALA A 159 6.58 15.61 8.24
N TYR A 160 7.72 15.62 7.53
CA TYR A 160 8.30 16.83 6.96
C TYR A 160 7.79 17.14 5.54
N ASP A 161 7.67 16.13 4.68
CA ASP A 161 7.18 16.25 3.32
C ASP A 161 5.66 16.02 3.27
N LEU A 162 4.90 17.11 3.20
CA LEU A 162 3.44 17.08 3.26
C LEU A 162 2.80 16.30 2.11
N GLU A 163 3.39 16.31 0.91
CA GLU A 163 2.84 15.58 -0.24
C GLU A 163 3.04 14.08 -0.06
N PHE A 164 4.24 13.66 0.35
CA PHE A 164 4.53 12.27 0.62
C PHE A 164 3.78 11.73 1.85
N GLY A 165 3.67 12.55 2.90
CA GLY A 165 2.87 12.24 4.09
C GLY A 165 1.38 12.05 3.75
N ALA A 166 0.79 12.93 2.95
CA ALA A 166 -0.59 12.78 2.49
C ALA A 166 -0.78 11.51 1.64
N LEU A 167 0.13 11.25 0.69
CA LEU A 167 0.11 10.04 -0.12
C LEU A 167 0.25 8.76 0.74
N PHE A 168 1.08 8.79 1.77
CA PHE A 168 1.21 7.69 2.74
C PHE A 168 -0.09 7.47 3.50
N ASN A 169 -0.67 8.51 4.08
CA ASN A 169 -1.91 8.41 4.85
C ASN A 169 -3.07 7.90 4.00
N GLU A 170 -3.24 8.42 2.79
CA GLU A 170 -4.28 7.94 1.86
C GLU A 170 -4.08 6.49 1.45
N ALA A 171 -2.82 6.07 1.22
CA ALA A 171 -2.49 4.68 0.92
C ALA A 171 -2.81 3.74 2.09
N MET A 172 -2.50 4.15 3.32
CA MET A 172 -2.79 3.37 4.52
C MET A 172 -4.29 3.32 4.83
N GLY A 173 -5.01 4.42 4.65
CA GLY A 173 -6.47 4.45 4.77
C GLY A 173 -7.16 3.60 3.71
N ALA A 174 -6.68 3.60 2.47
CA ALA A 174 -7.20 2.74 1.40
C ALA A 174 -7.08 1.24 1.74
N ASP A 175 -5.90 0.81 2.18
CA ASP A 175 -5.67 -0.56 2.65
C ASP A 175 -6.47 -0.87 3.92
N GLY A 176 -6.54 0.10 4.86
CA GLY A 176 -7.36 0.03 6.05
C GLY A 176 -8.82 -0.29 5.76
N ARG A 177 -9.45 0.43 4.83
CA ARG A 177 -10.84 0.19 4.42
C ARG A 177 -11.01 -1.22 3.86
N PHE A 178 -10.14 -1.60 2.93
CA PHE A 178 -10.21 -2.91 2.27
C PHE A 178 -10.07 -4.07 3.27
N VAL A 179 -9.07 -4.01 4.15
CA VAL A 179 -8.81 -5.08 5.13
C VAL A 179 -9.87 -5.09 6.23
N ALA A 180 -10.31 -3.92 6.72
CA ALA A 180 -11.29 -3.86 7.79
C ALA A 180 -12.64 -4.46 7.39
N GLU A 181 -13.10 -4.26 6.15
CA GLU A 181 -14.31 -4.92 5.63
C GLU A 181 -14.21 -6.45 5.69
N ILE A 182 -13.04 -7.01 5.41
CA ILE A 182 -12.80 -8.45 5.48
C ILE A 182 -12.72 -8.92 6.94
N VAL A 183 -11.94 -8.23 7.78
CA VAL A 183 -11.77 -8.59 9.19
C VAL A 183 -13.10 -8.58 9.94
N VAL A 184 -13.92 -7.54 9.75
CA VAL A 184 -15.25 -7.44 10.36
C VAL A 184 -16.16 -8.61 9.94
N ARG A 185 -16.06 -9.04 8.68
CA ARG A 185 -16.92 -10.10 8.13
C ARG A 185 -16.46 -11.50 8.50
N GLU A 186 -15.16 -11.75 8.45
CA GLU A 186 -14.57 -13.10 8.54
C GLU A 186 -13.99 -13.42 9.92
N CYS A 187 -13.79 -12.42 10.79
CA CYS A 187 -13.19 -12.58 12.11
C CYS A 187 -14.06 -11.98 13.22
N SER A 188 -15.38 -11.99 13.02
CA SER A 188 -16.34 -11.32 13.91
C SER A 188 -16.31 -11.84 15.36
N GLU A 189 -16.00 -13.12 15.52
CA GLU A 189 -15.89 -13.85 16.78
C GLU A 189 -14.76 -13.32 17.68
N GLU A 190 -13.68 -12.80 17.08
CA GLU A 190 -12.55 -12.21 17.81
C GLU A 190 -12.97 -10.93 18.56
N PHE A 191 -14.05 -10.26 18.11
CA PHE A 191 -14.58 -9.03 18.71
C PHE A 191 -15.73 -9.28 19.70
N ALA A 192 -16.23 -10.51 19.82
CA ALA A 192 -17.43 -10.80 20.60
C ALA A 192 -17.23 -10.63 22.12
N GLY A 193 -16.01 -10.89 22.63
CA GLY A 193 -15.67 -10.78 24.04
C GLY A 193 -15.08 -9.42 24.46
N LEU A 194 -14.79 -8.54 23.50
CA LEU A 194 -14.10 -7.28 23.78
C LEU A 194 -15.06 -6.23 24.31
N THR A 195 -14.57 -5.38 25.20
CA THR A 195 -15.31 -4.20 25.69
C THR A 195 -14.67 -2.90 25.22
N SER A 196 -13.35 -2.89 25.05
CA SER A 196 -12.59 -1.75 24.55
C SER A 196 -11.40 -2.23 23.73
N LEU A 197 -11.14 -1.57 22.60
CA LEU A 197 -10.03 -1.88 21.69
C LEU A 197 -9.24 -0.60 21.38
N VAL A 198 -7.92 -0.65 21.47
CA VAL A 198 -7.02 0.39 20.96
C VAL A 198 -6.31 -0.08 19.70
N ASP A 199 -6.49 0.66 18.60
CA ASP A 199 -5.75 0.51 17.35
C ASP A 199 -4.43 1.30 17.44
N VAL A 200 -3.35 0.58 17.74
CA VAL A 200 -2.02 1.16 17.92
C VAL A 200 -1.40 1.41 16.55
N GLY A 201 -0.97 2.65 16.28
CA GLY A 201 -0.53 3.04 14.93
C GLY A 201 -1.67 3.03 13.91
N GLY A 202 -2.91 3.32 14.37
CA GLY A 202 -4.13 3.21 13.57
C GLY A 202 -4.34 4.32 12.54
N GLY A 203 -3.40 5.26 12.39
CA GLY A 203 -3.47 6.37 11.44
C GLY A 203 -4.72 7.24 11.61
N ASP A 204 -5.51 7.37 10.55
CA ASP A 204 -6.75 8.18 10.54
C ASP A 204 -7.95 7.48 11.21
N GLY A 205 -7.70 6.33 11.84
CA GLY A 205 -8.69 5.52 12.52
C GLY A 205 -9.62 4.77 11.57
N THR A 206 -9.33 4.69 10.27
CA THR A 206 -10.16 3.96 9.31
C THR A 206 -10.54 2.56 9.79
N THR A 207 -9.57 1.78 10.27
CA THR A 207 -9.78 0.41 10.75
C THR A 207 -10.64 0.41 12.03
N ALA A 208 -10.25 1.21 13.03
CA ALA A 208 -10.99 1.35 14.28
C ALA A 208 -12.45 1.79 14.07
N LYS A 209 -12.70 2.73 13.17
CA LYS A 209 -14.05 3.22 12.82
C LYS A 209 -14.91 2.12 12.18
N ALA A 210 -14.32 1.31 11.29
CA ALA A 210 -15.02 0.18 10.69
C ALA A 210 -15.40 -0.88 11.75
N ILE A 211 -14.49 -1.17 12.69
CA ILE A 211 -14.75 -2.08 13.82
C ILE A 211 -15.84 -1.51 14.73
N ALA A 212 -15.73 -0.26 15.18
CA ALA A 212 -16.71 0.41 16.04
C ALA A 212 -18.12 0.43 15.41
N LYS A 213 -18.20 0.65 14.10
CA LYS A 213 -19.47 0.62 13.37
C LYS A 213 -20.11 -0.76 13.35
N ALA A 214 -19.32 -1.82 13.24
CA ALA A 214 -19.80 -3.19 13.18
C ALA A 214 -20.12 -3.78 14.55
N PHE A 215 -19.32 -3.41 15.57
CA PHE A 215 -19.38 -3.95 16.92
C PHE A 215 -19.61 -2.81 17.91
N GLN A 216 -20.85 -2.32 17.96
CA GLN A 216 -21.24 -1.14 18.76
C GLN A 216 -21.04 -1.32 20.28
N HIS A 217 -20.85 -2.56 20.75
CA HIS A 217 -20.53 -2.86 22.14
C HIS A 217 -19.04 -2.66 22.48
N VAL A 218 -18.16 -2.51 21.48
CA VAL A 218 -16.72 -2.31 21.65
C VAL A 218 -16.40 -0.81 21.54
N SER A 219 -15.88 -0.23 22.61
CA SER A 219 -15.34 1.14 22.57
C SER A 219 -13.99 1.15 21.87
N CYS A 220 -13.86 1.88 20.76
CA CYS A 220 -12.61 1.93 20.00
C CYS A 220 -11.86 3.25 20.20
N SER A 221 -10.55 3.15 20.37
CA SER A 221 -9.61 4.26 20.34
C SER A 221 -8.46 4.01 19.37
N VAL A 222 -7.74 5.07 19.01
CA VAL A 222 -6.56 5.04 18.13
C VAL A 222 -5.41 5.68 18.87
N LEU A 223 -4.31 4.94 19.07
CA LEU A 223 -3.06 5.50 19.57
C LEU A 223 -2.19 5.87 18.37
N GLU A 224 -1.91 7.16 18.21
CA GLU A 224 -1.10 7.67 17.11
C GLU A 224 -0.18 8.80 17.57
N LEU A 225 0.84 9.09 16.76
CA LEU A 225 1.76 10.18 17.07
C LEU A 225 1.02 11.53 17.10
N PRO A 226 1.43 12.50 17.96
CA PRO A 226 0.72 13.77 18.12
C PRO A 226 0.45 14.51 16.80
N GLN A 227 1.43 14.56 15.90
CA GLN A 227 1.27 15.23 14.61
C GLN A 227 0.23 14.59 13.68
N VAL A 228 -0.10 13.30 13.87
CA VAL A 228 -1.18 12.63 13.14
C VAL A 228 -2.51 12.99 13.77
N VAL A 229 -2.62 12.85 15.10
CA VAL A 229 -3.84 13.13 15.87
C VAL A 229 -4.30 14.57 15.73
N ASP A 230 -3.39 15.53 15.70
CA ASP A 230 -3.70 16.98 15.56
C ASP A 230 -4.49 17.31 14.28
N ASN A 231 -4.45 16.44 13.27
CA ASN A 231 -5.15 16.61 12.00
C ASN A 231 -6.46 15.80 11.89
N MET A 232 -6.87 15.09 12.95
CA MET A 232 -8.02 14.18 12.89
C MET A 232 -9.35 14.87 13.21
N PRO A 233 -10.43 14.53 12.47
CA PRO A 233 -11.75 15.06 12.78
C PRO A 233 -12.27 14.44 14.08
N VAL A 234 -12.85 15.28 14.94
CA VAL A 234 -13.60 14.83 16.12
C VAL A 234 -15.01 14.45 15.66
N ASP A 235 -15.18 13.21 15.20
CA ASP A 235 -16.46 12.68 14.71
C ASP A 235 -17.24 11.89 15.77
N GLY A 236 -16.61 11.62 16.93
CA GLY A 236 -17.21 10.91 18.06
C GLY A 236 -17.36 9.40 17.86
N MET A 237 -16.89 8.85 16.73
CA MET A 237 -16.96 7.40 16.47
C MET A 237 -15.83 6.63 17.15
N VAL A 238 -14.65 7.23 17.23
CA VAL A 238 -13.47 6.70 17.93
C VAL A 238 -12.76 7.80 18.70
N GLU A 239 -12.10 7.44 19.80
CA GLU A 239 -11.24 8.35 20.54
C GLU A 239 -9.82 8.35 19.97
N PHE A 240 -9.25 9.52 19.67
CA PHE A 240 -7.85 9.63 19.26
C PHE A 240 -6.98 9.98 20.48
N VAL A 241 -5.97 9.14 20.73
CA VAL A 241 -5.00 9.31 21.81
C VAL A 241 -3.64 9.65 21.19
N ALA A 242 -3.18 10.89 21.41
CA ALA A 242 -1.85 11.30 21.00
C ALA A 242 -0.78 10.69 21.93
N GLY A 243 0.16 9.93 21.36
CA GLY A 243 1.18 9.25 22.14
C GLY A 243 2.24 8.53 21.31
N ASP A 244 3.14 7.87 22.02
CA ASP A 244 4.22 7.08 21.44
C ASP A 244 4.09 5.65 21.98
N MET A 245 3.79 4.70 21.09
CA MET A 245 3.59 3.28 21.44
C MET A 245 4.83 2.62 22.05
N MET A 246 6.03 3.20 21.86
CA MET A 246 7.24 2.73 22.52
C MET A 246 7.23 3.06 24.02
N LYS A 247 6.45 4.06 24.43
CA LYS A 247 6.37 4.57 25.80
C LYS A 247 5.17 4.04 26.54
N PHE A 248 3.99 4.04 25.92
CA PHE A 248 2.77 3.55 26.56
C PHE A 248 1.73 3.11 25.52
N VAL A 249 0.80 2.26 25.94
CA VAL A 249 -0.44 1.94 25.22
C VAL A 249 -1.61 2.12 26.21
N PRO A 250 -2.71 2.83 25.85
CA PRO A 250 -3.87 2.98 26.72
C PRO A 250 -4.49 1.63 27.14
N PRO A 251 -5.03 1.49 28.36
CA PRO A 251 -5.66 0.24 28.79
C PRO A 251 -6.85 -0.14 27.89
N ALA A 252 -6.73 -1.27 27.19
CA ALA A 252 -7.73 -1.87 26.29
C ALA A 252 -7.16 -3.18 25.71
N ASP A 253 -8.01 -3.93 25.01
CA ASP A 253 -7.52 -4.93 24.05
C ASP A 253 -6.78 -4.22 22.90
N VAL A 254 -5.80 -4.88 22.27
CA VAL A 254 -4.87 -4.20 21.35
C VAL A 254 -4.95 -4.75 19.93
N LEU A 255 -5.05 -3.85 18.95
CA LEU A 255 -4.87 -4.13 17.53
C LEU A 255 -3.56 -3.51 17.03
N LEU A 256 -2.76 -4.30 16.29
CA LEU A 256 -1.49 -3.90 15.69
C LEU A 256 -1.49 -4.17 14.18
N LYS A 257 -2.27 -3.39 13.41
CA LYS A 257 -2.33 -3.53 11.95
C LYS A 257 -1.16 -2.81 11.27
N PHE A 258 -0.32 -3.53 10.51
CA PHE A 258 0.80 -2.93 9.76
C PHE A 258 1.76 -2.09 10.64
N VAL A 259 1.94 -2.52 11.90
CA VAL A 259 2.86 -1.88 12.84
C VAL A 259 4.17 -2.63 12.91
N LEU A 260 4.15 -3.88 13.38
CA LEU A 260 5.34 -4.61 13.82
C LEU A 260 6.38 -4.83 12.70
N HIS A 261 5.96 -4.97 11.44
CA HIS A 261 6.89 -5.18 10.32
C HIS A 261 7.83 -3.99 10.03
N ASN A 262 7.58 -2.82 10.63
CA ASN A 262 8.37 -1.61 10.44
C ASN A 262 9.57 -1.51 11.39
N TRP A 263 9.67 -2.40 12.38
CA TRP A 263 10.55 -2.25 13.53
C TRP A 263 11.52 -3.42 13.68
N SER A 264 12.65 -3.20 14.34
CA SER A 264 13.56 -4.29 14.71
C SER A 264 12.90 -5.25 15.71
N ASP A 265 13.52 -6.41 15.93
CA ASP A 265 13.03 -7.37 16.93
C ASP A 265 13.00 -6.76 18.34
N GLU A 266 14.01 -5.98 18.71
CA GLU A 266 14.08 -5.30 20.02
C GLU A 266 12.95 -4.29 20.20
N ASP A 267 12.64 -3.54 19.14
CA ASP A 267 11.56 -2.57 19.12
C ASP A 267 10.19 -3.27 19.12
N CYS A 268 10.02 -4.36 18.36
CA CYS A 268 8.82 -5.20 18.39
C CYS A 268 8.55 -5.74 19.79
N VAL A 269 9.57 -6.28 20.47
CA VAL A 269 9.45 -6.75 21.86
C VAL A 269 9.04 -5.61 22.79
N ARG A 270 9.52 -4.39 22.56
CA ARG A 270 9.11 -3.22 23.35
C ARG A 270 7.63 -2.88 23.13
N ILE A 271 7.18 -2.81 21.88
CA ILE A 271 5.77 -2.57 21.53
C ILE A 271 4.87 -3.65 22.12
N LEU A 272 5.24 -4.92 21.99
CA LEU A 272 4.47 -6.05 22.52
C LEU A 272 4.41 -6.05 24.05
N LYS A 273 5.49 -5.64 24.74
CA LYS A 273 5.46 -5.44 26.20
C LYS A 273 4.48 -4.35 26.60
N ARG A 274 4.49 -3.20 25.93
CA ARG A 274 3.52 -2.12 26.19
C ARG A 274 2.09 -2.55 25.90
N SER A 275 1.89 -3.31 24.83
CA SER A 275 0.59 -3.87 24.47
C SER A 275 0.09 -4.85 25.54
N ASN A 276 0.97 -5.73 26.03
CA ASN A 276 0.63 -6.67 27.11
C ASN A 276 0.36 -5.97 28.45
N GLU A 277 1.03 -4.85 28.75
CA GLU A 277 0.74 -4.03 29.93
C GLU A 277 -0.63 -3.33 29.86
N ALA A 278 -1.13 -3.06 28.64
CA ALA A 278 -2.42 -2.39 28.41
C ALA A 278 -3.62 -3.34 28.51
N ILE A 279 -3.45 -4.61 28.17
CA ILE A 279 -4.51 -5.61 28.25
C ILE A 279 -4.78 -5.90 29.73
N SER A 280 -5.97 -5.54 30.20
CA SER A 280 -6.39 -5.83 31.56
C SER A 280 -6.69 -7.33 31.69
N THR A 281 -6.07 -7.99 32.69
CA THR A 281 -6.42 -9.37 33.10
C THR A 281 -7.79 -9.46 33.72
#